data_AF-A0A0B8R0L9-F1
#
_entry.id   AF-A0A0B8R0L9-F1
#
_cell.length_a   1.000
_cell.length_b   1.000
_cell.length_c   1.000
_cell.angle_alpha   90.00
_cell.angle_beta   90.00
_cell.angle_gamma   90.00
#
_symmetry.space_group_name_H-M   'P 1'
#
loop_
_entity.id
_entity.type
_entity.pdbx_description
1 polymer ?
#
loop_
_entity_poly.entity_id
_entity_poly.type
_entity_poly.pdbx_seq_one_letter_code
_entity_poly.pdbx_strand_id
1 'polypeptide(L)'
;MTVLDKVNDPKDIKALTALELEELATNVRDAILNRVSQYPGGHLGLNLGVVEMTVALHKVFNSPVDKLIWDVSHQSYPHKVLTGRKEFFTDKDKFSGTTGYTDPEENEHDFIRVGHTSTSIATAMGYALARDMQGKNENIVAIIGDGALSGGLAFEGLDGAGTLNGKLIIIVNDNEMAITENHGGIYQHLADLRASKGTSANNLFKSFGLDYRYLEEGNDIQSLIALFESVKDINRPIVLHIHTEKGHGYKPAVENKEGMHQVFAPFDIATGQPVNSSTNIVRSYNNVFLDFMEEKLSKGDNLIAINAAIPMFFGLSQFAKNHPKNYVDGGIAEQYTVTLGGAIAAAGTRAIIFQNATFLQRAYDQLNHDLALNKEPAIVIISNSQIGGTNDTHQGSFVYSQTSNIPNVIDLAATSEEDLFAMLNWAYNQHEHPVFIHLPEHTLENRPTKITDFSKPQYEVVKSGEKVAILGLGAMLEKAENVA
;
A
#
# COMPACT_ATOMS: atom_id res chain seq x y z
N MET A 1 11.86 -6.79 -34.83
CA MET A 1 10.45 -6.56 -34.50
C MET A 1 10.07 -7.65 -33.53
N THR A 2 9.77 -7.28 -32.29
CA THR A 2 9.38 -8.18 -31.20
C THR A 2 7.91 -8.58 -31.33
N VAL A 3 7.42 -9.54 -30.54
CA VAL A 3 5.97 -9.82 -30.48
C VAL A 3 5.21 -8.62 -29.90
N LEU A 4 5.80 -7.91 -28.93
CA LEU A 4 5.20 -6.69 -28.36
C LEU A 4 4.99 -5.57 -29.41
N ASP A 5 5.82 -5.51 -30.46
CA ASP A 5 5.61 -4.54 -31.56
C ASP A 5 4.28 -4.77 -32.28
N LYS A 6 3.76 -6.01 -32.29
CA LYS A 6 2.47 -6.38 -32.90
C LYS A 6 1.27 -6.05 -32.01
N VAL A 7 1.46 -5.75 -30.72
CA VAL A 7 0.38 -5.54 -29.74
C VAL A 7 0.23 -4.06 -29.45
N ASN A 8 -0.90 -3.47 -29.85
CA ASN A 8 -1.29 -2.10 -29.48
C ASN A 8 -2.60 -2.08 -28.67
N ASP A 9 -3.36 -3.17 -28.70
CA ASP A 9 -4.65 -3.31 -28.06
C ASP A 9 -4.84 -4.78 -27.60
N PRO A 10 -5.60 -5.07 -26.53
CA PRO A 10 -5.87 -6.44 -26.09
C PRO A 10 -6.41 -7.37 -27.18
N LYS A 11 -7.11 -6.84 -28.20
CA LYS A 11 -7.60 -7.63 -29.34
C LYS A 11 -6.47 -8.28 -30.14
N ASP A 12 -5.28 -7.67 -30.18
CA ASP A 12 -4.14 -8.18 -30.95
C ASP A 12 -3.58 -9.46 -30.31
N ILE A 13 -3.71 -9.58 -28.98
CA ILE A 13 -3.28 -10.75 -28.19
C ILE A 13 -4.14 -11.99 -28.52
N LYS A 14 -5.39 -11.79 -28.92
CA LYS A 14 -6.32 -12.87 -29.29
C LYS A 14 -5.80 -13.72 -30.45
N ALA A 15 -5.04 -13.13 -31.37
CA ALA A 15 -4.51 -13.82 -32.55
C ALA A 15 -3.17 -14.55 -32.31
N LEU A 16 -2.50 -14.30 -31.18
CA LEU A 16 -1.18 -14.86 -30.91
C LEU A 16 -1.22 -16.37 -30.63
N THR A 17 -0.21 -17.08 -31.14
CA THR A 17 0.05 -18.49 -30.83
C THR A 17 0.56 -18.68 -29.41
N ALA A 18 0.55 -19.92 -28.89
CA ALA A 18 1.09 -20.22 -27.57
C ALA A 18 2.55 -19.76 -27.40
N LEU A 19 3.41 -20.02 -28.40
CA LEU A 19 4.81 -19.58 -28.37
C LEU A 19 4.96 -18.05 -28.41
N GLU A 20 4.12 -17.36 -29.18
CA GLU A 20 4.13 -15.89 -29.19
C GLU A 20 3.64 -15.29 -27.88
N LEU A 21 2.77 -15.98 -27.13
CA LEU A 21 2.33 -15.51 -25.81
C LEU A 21 3.47 -15.58 -24.78
N GLU A 22 4.28 -16.65 -24.80
CA GLU A 22 5.48 -16.76 -23.96
C GLU A 22 6.53 -15.69 -24.31
N GLU A 23 6.73 -15.43 -25.61
CA GLU A 23 7.61 -14.36 -26.06
C GLU A 23 7.08 -12.98 -25.67
N LEU A 24 5.75 -12.76 -25.75
CA LEU A 24 5.11 -11.52 -25.31
C LEU A 24 5.34 -11.27 -23.82
N ALA A 25 5.19 -12.28 -22.96
CA ALA A 25 5.48 -12.15 -21.53
C ALA A 25 6.93 -11.71 -21.29
N THR A 26 7.89 -12.30 -22.01
CA THR A 26 9.29 -11.87 -21.95
C THR A 26 9.45 -10.41 -22.38
N ASN A 27 8.85 -9.99 -23.49
CA ASN A 27 8.95 -8.61 -23.97
C ASN A 27 8.30 -7.59 -23.02
N VAL A 28 7.18 -7.94 -22.37
CA VAL A 28 6.52 -7.10 -21.37
C VAL A 28 7.42 -6.92 -20.14
N ARG A 29 8.04 -8.00 -19.68
CA ARG A 29 9.00 -7.99 -18.58
C ARG A 29 10.19 -7.08 -18.87
N ASP A 30 10.76 -7.18 -20.07
CA ASP A 30 11.88 -6.34 -20.52
C ASP A 30 11.49 -4.86 -20.57
N ALA A 31 10.28 -4.53 -21.05
CA ALA A 31 9.78 -3.16 -21.10
C ALA A 31 9.65 -2.56 -19.68
N ILE A 32 9.12 -3.34 -18.73
CA ILE A 32 9.01 -2.91 -17.33
C ILE A 32 10.39 -2.63 -16.73
N LEU A 33 11.34 -3.55 -16.92
CA LEU A 33 12.72 -3.39 -16.45
C LEU A 33 13.39 -2.17 -17.09
N ASN A 34 13.20 -1.95 -18.40
CA ASN A 34 13.73 -0.80 -19.12
C ASN A 34 13.32 0.53 -18.48
N ARG A 35 12.03 0.71 -18.16
CA ARG A 35 11.56 1.93 -17.50
C ARG A 35 12.06 2.05 -16.07
N VAL A 36 11.78 1.05 -15.24
CA VAL A 36 11.95 1.15 -13.77
C VAL A 36 13.42 1.24 -13.38
N SER A 37 14.34 0.70 -14.20
CA SER A 37 15.79 0.84 -14.00
C SER A 37 16.37 2.21 -14.34
N GLN A 38 15.67 3.00 -15.16
CA GLN A 38 16.21 4.26 -15.71
C GLN A 38 15.49 5.51 -15.20
N TYR A 39 14.24 5.38 -14.76
CA TYR A 39 13.42 6.50 -14.29
C TYR A 39 13.15 6.37 -12.78
N PRO A 40 13.31 7.46 -12.00
CA PRO A 40 12.98 7.44 -10.57
C PRO A 40 11.53 7.06 -10.30
N GLY A 41 11.30 6.15 -9.35
CA GLY A 41 9.96 5.72 -8.98
C GLY A 41 9.39 4.61 -9.88
N GLY A 42 8.94 3.54 -9.24
CA GLY A 42 8.14 2.50 -9.89
C GLY A 42 8.00 1.25 -9.04
N HIS A 43 6.95 0.48 -9.28
CA HIS A 43 6.75 -0.81 -8.63
C HIS A 43 7.30 -1.93 -9.51
N LEU A 44 8.16 -2.79 -8.97
CA LEU A 44 8.88 -3.78 -9.77
C LEU A 44 8.43 -5.20 -9.47
N GLY A 45 8.79 -5.75 -8.31
CA GLY A 45 8.65 -7.18 -8.01
C GLY A 45 7.25 -7.74 -8.28
N LEU A 46 6.20 -7.03 -7.85
CA LEU A 46 4.81 -7.44 -8.07
C LEU A 46 4.38 -7.41 -9.55
N ASN A 47 4.94 -6.50 -10.36
CA ASN A 47 4.57 -6.33 -11.77
C ASN A 47 5.19 -7.46 -12.58
N LEU A 48 6.40 -7.87 -12.23
CA LEU A 48 7.08 -9.00 -12.85
C LEU A 48 6.39 -10.34 -12.52
N GLY A 49 5.81 -10.45 -11.32
CA GLY A 49 5.10 -11.65 -10.87
C GLY A 49 3.74 -11.88 -11.54
N VAL A 50 3.12 -10.85 -12.12
CA VAL A 50 1.78 -10.94 -12.74
C VAL A 50 1.79 -10.81 -14.26
N VAL A 51 2.97 -10.84 -14.90
CA VAL A 51 3.09 -10.70 -16.36
C VAL A 51 2.28 -11.77 -17.09
N GLU A 52 2.50 -13.04 -16.76
CA GLU A 52 1.83 -14.18 -17.40
C GLU A 52 0.32 -14.14 -17.16
N MET A 53 -0.08 -13.86 -15.92
CA MET A 53 -1.49 -13.68 -15.55
C MET A 53 -2.16 -12.58 -16.37
N THR A 54 -1.48 -11.46 -16.58
CA THR A 54 -2.04 -10.32 -17.33
C THR A 54 -2.15 -10.64 -18.82
N VAL A 55 -1.15 -11.32 -19.41
CA VAL A 55 -1.22 -11.81 -20.79
C VAL A 55 -2.41 -12.77 -20.96
N ALA A 56 -2.57 -13.73 -20.05
CA ALA A 56 -3.68 -14.68 -20.08
C ALA A 56 -5.05 -14.01 -19.88
N LEU A 57 -5.15 -13.03 -18.97
CA LEU A 57 -6.37 -12.22 -18.77
C LEU A 57 -6.79 -11.53 -20.07
N HIS A 58 -5.87 -10.82 -20.73
CA HIS A 58 -6.18 -10.14 -21.99
C HIS A 58 -6.35 -11.12 -23.17
N LYS A 59 -5.81 -12.34 -23.10
CA LYS A 59 -6.10 -13.42 -24.06
C LYS A 59 -7.53 -13.95 -23.93
N VAL A 60 -8.08 -14.06 -22.72
CA VAL A 60 -9.40 -14.68 -22.48
C VAL A 60 -10.53 -13.65 -22.36
N PHE A 61 -10.35 -12.56 -21.63
CA PHE A 61 -11.36 -11.53 -21.40
C PHE A 61 -11.30 -10.41 -22.43
N ASN A 62 -12.43 -9.78 -22.71
CA ASN A 62 -12.57 -8.74 -23.73
C ASN A 62 -12.59 -7.34 -23.11
N SER A 63 -11.45 -6.88 -22.57
CA SER A 63 -11.33 -5.50 -22.07
C SER A 63 -11.43 -4.52 -23.26
N PRO A 64 -12.13 -3.37 -23.13
CA PRO A 64 -12.75 -2.81 -21.93
C PRO A 64 -14.21 -3.23 -21.70
N VAL A 65 -14.77 -4.14 -22.51
CA VAL A 65 -16.15 -4.67 -22.31
C VAL A 65 -16.20 -5.43 -20.99
N ASP A 66 -15.38 -6.46 -20.84
CA ASP A 66 -15.11 -7.11 -19.55
C ASP A 66 -14.28 -6.17 -18.67
N LYS A 67 -14.61 -6.10 -17.38
CA LYS A 67 -13.97 -5.20 -16.42
C LYS A 67 -12.88 -5.93 -15.64
N LEU A 68 -11.65 -5.44 -15.71
CA LEU A 68 -10.50 -5.92 -14.94
C LEU A 68 -10.14 -4.86 -13.89
N ILE A 69 -10.48 -5.12 -12.64
CA ILE A 69 -10.35 -4.16 -11.53
C ILE A 69 -9.18 -4.57 -10.66
N TRP A 70 -8.13 -3.76 -10.64
CA TRP A 70 -6.88 -4.06 -9.95
C TRP A 70 -6.84 -3.43 -8.55
N ASP A 71 -6.64 -4.23 -7.51
CA ASP A 71 -6.47 -3.74 -6.12
C ASP A 71 -5.11 -3.08 -5.94
N VAL A 72 -5.09 -1.91 -5.27
CA VAL A 72 -3.98 -0.93 -5.22
C VAL A 72 -3.58 -0.41 -6.60
N SER A 73 -3.71 -1.21 -7.66
CA SER A 73 -3.31 -1.04 -9.05
C SER A 73 -1.82 -0.86 -9.30
N HIS A 74 -0.96 -0.86 -8.27
CA HIS A 74 0.49 -0.85 -8.44
C HIS A 74 1.04 -2.05 -9.26
N GLN A 75 0.30 -3.16 -9.33
CA GLN A 75 0.60 -4.36 -10.13
C GLN A 75 -0.04 -4.37 -11.52
N SER A 76 -0.23 -3.19 -12.12
CA SER A 76 -0.88 -3.02 -13.42
C SER A 76 0.06 -2.65 -14.57
N TYR A 77 1.39 -2.64 -14.38
CA TYR A 77 2.30 -2.30 -15.48
C TYR A 77 2.17 -3.23 -16.68
N PRO A 78 2.09 -4.58 -16.52
CA PRO A 78 1.79 -5.46 -17.64
C PRO A 78 0.47 -5.10 -18.33
N HIS A 79 -0.56 -4.75 -17.55
CA HIS A 79 -1.85 -4.31 -18.09
C HIS A 79 -1.70 -3.05 -18.94
N LYS A 80 -0.96 -2.05 -18.46
CA LYS A 80 -0.69 -0.80 -19.19
C LYS A 80 0.10 -1.05 -20.48
N VAL A 81 1.16 -1.87 -20.43
CA VAL A 81 1.94 -2.26 -21.63
C VAL A 81 1.02 -2.83 -22.70
N LEU A 82 0.07 -3.70 -22.31
CA LEU A 82 -0.80 -4.44 -23.23
C LEU A 82 -2.06 -3.67 -23.70
N THR A 83 -2.27 -2.44 -23.21
CA THR A 83 -3.46 -1.61 -23.49
C THR A 83 -3.09 -0.28 -24.15
N GLY A 84 -2.14 -0.33 -25.09
CA GLY A 84 -1.75 0.82 -25.91
C GLY A 84 -0.76 1.78 -25.27
N ARG A 85 -0.26 1.49 -24.06
CA ARG A 85 0.66 2.37 -23.32
C ARG A 85 2.09 1.85 -23.25
N LYS A 86 2.48 0.93 -24.14
CA LYS A 86 3.84 0.33 -24.15
C LYS A 86 4.96 1.36 -24.26
N GLU A 87 4.74 2.49 -24.93
CA GLU A 87 5.78 3.53 -25.08
C GLU A 87 6.18 4.17 -23.75
N PHE A 88 5.30 4.20 -22.74
CA PHE A 88 5.67 4.60 -21.38
C PHE A 88 6.74 3.70 -20.74
N PHE A 89 6.89 2.49 -21.27
CA PHE A 89 7.84 1.49 -20.79
C PHE A 89 9.05 1.32 -21.71
N THR A 90 8.91 1.64 -23.00
CA THR A 90 9.96 1.42 -24.01
C THR A 90 10.66 2.69 -24.48
N ASP A 91 10.04 3.86 -24.37
CA ASP A 91 10.57 5.14 -24.84
C ASP A 91 10.91 6.06 -23.65
N LYS A 92 12.20 6.38 -23.51
CA LYS A 92 12.74 7.18 -22.41
C LYS A 92 12.12 8.57 -22.34
N ASP A 93 11.76 9.16 -23.48
CA ASP A 93 11.14 10.49 -23.53
C ASP A 93 9.68 10.48 -23.04
N LYS A 94 9.10 9.29 -22.85
CA LYS A 94 7.71 9.09 -22.42
C LYS A 94 7.57 8.47 -21.02
N PHE A 95 8.66 8.18 -20.32
CA PHE A 95 8.64 7.54 -18.98
C PHE A 95 7.89 8.29 -17.88
N SER A 96 7.61 9.58 -18.07
CA SER A 96 6.82 10.42 -17.16
C SER A 96 5.36 10.64 -17.62
N GLY A 97 4.93 9.98 -18.71
CA GLY A 97 3.67 10.29 -19.39
C GLY A 97 2.40 9.68 -18.78
N THR A 98 2.52 8.77 -17.81
CA THR A 98 1.39 8.13 -17.12
C THR A 98 1.68 7.87 -15.65
N THR A 99 0.63 7.77 -14.84
CA THR A 99 0.72 7.35 -13.45
C THR A 99 1.10 5.87 -13.30
N GLY A 100 1.73 5.53 -12.18
CA GLY A 100 2.08 4.14 -11.83
C GLY A 100 0.89 3.26 -11.41
N TYR A 101 -0.33 3.77 -11.53
CA TYR A 101 -1.58 3.19 -11.03
C TYR A 101 -2.63 3.22 -12.15
N THR A 102 -3.71 2.45 -12.05
CA THR A 102 -4.82 2.57 -13.02
C THR A 102 -5.48 3.94 -12.88
N ASP A 103 -5.92 4.51 -14.01
CA ASP A 103 -6.59 5.80 -14.06
C ASP A 103 -7.58 5.89 -15.24
N PRO A 104 -8.90 6.01 -14.97
CA PRO A 104 -9.92 6.11 -16.02
C PRO A 104 -9.77 7.34 -16.93
N GLU A 105 -9.12 8.41 -16.45
CA GLU A 105 -8.82 9.59 -17.28
C GLU A 105 -7.69 9.32 -18.27
N GLU A 106 -6.86 8.30 -18.01
CA GLU A 106 -5.73 7.93 -18.84
C GLU A 106 -6.11 6.93 -19.93
N ASN A 107 -6.97 5.96 -19.62
CA ASN A 107 -7.27 4.87 -20.54
C ASN A 107 -8.61 4.16 -20.24
N GLU A 108 -9.34 3.77 -21.29
CA GLU A 108 -10.65 3.10 -21.16
C GLU A 108 -10.61 1.70 -20.52
N HIS A 109 -9.42 1.09 -20.48
CA HIS A 109 -9.19 -0.20 -19.83
C HIS A 109 -9.04 -0.09 -18.30
N ASP A 110 -8.93 1.14 -17.77
CA ASP A 110 -8.78 1.44 -16.36
C ASP A 110 -10.13 1.92 -15.78
N PHE A 111 -10.67 1.22 -14.78
CA PHE A 111 -12.03 1.49 -14.28
C PHE A 111 -12.06 2.27 -12.96
N ILE A 112 -10.95 2.32 -12.24
CA ILE A 112 -10.85 3.03 -10.97
C ILE A 112 -9.46 3.63 -10.81
N ARG A 113 -9.39 4.89 -10.36
CA ARG A 113 -8.15 5.49 -9.86
C ARG A 113 -7.98 5.02 -8.42
N VAL A 114 -7.03 4.12 -8.19
CA VAL A 114 -6.84 3.48 -6.88
C VAL A 114 -5.37 3.42 -6.51
N GLY A 115 -5.10 3.65 -5.23
CA GLY A 115 -3.78 3.47 -4.62
C GLY A 115 -3.87 2.90 -3.21
N HIS A 116 -4.97 3.13 -2.50
CA HIS A 116 -5.27 2.41 -1.27
C HIS A 116 -5.70 0.97 -1.57
N THR A 117 -5.51 0.10 -0.59
CA THR A 117 -5.68 -1.36 -0.70
C THR A 117 -7.13 -1.80 -0.45
N SER A 118 -7.44 -3.05 -0.76
CA SER A 118 -8.65 -3.76 -0.30
C SER A 118 -9.98 -3.24 -0.88
N THR A 119 -9.95 -2.42 -1.93
CA THR A 119 -11.16 -1.79 -2.51
C THR A 119 -11.73 -2.56 -3.72
N SER A 120 -10.94 -3.43 -4.33
CA SER A 120 -11.26 -4.04 -5.63
C SER A 120 -12.52 -4.90 -5.61
N ILE A 121 -12.74 -5.69 -4.56
CA ILE A 121 -13.88 -6.62 -4.47
C ILE A 121 -15.19 -5.82 -4.35
N ALA A 122 -15.27 -4.86 -3.43
CA ALA A 122 -16.43 -3.99 -3.29
C ALA A 122 -16.72 -3.19 -4.57
N THR A 123 -15.66 -2.68 -5.22
CA THR A 123 -15.78 -1.99 -6.52
C THR A 123 -16.35 -2.93 -7.59
N ALA A 124 -15.81 -4.15 -7.70
CA ALA A 124 -16.26 -5.16 -8.66
C ALA A 124 -17.70 -5.58 -8.41
N MET A 125 -18.12 -5.72 -7.15
CA MET A 125 -19.53 -5.95 -6.81
C MET A 125 -20.43 -4.82 -7.31
N GLY A 126 -20.02 -3.56 -7.12
CA GLY A 126 -20.76 -2.40 -7.65
C GLY A 126 -20.95 -2.46 -9.17
N TYR A 127 -19.88 -2.78 -9.91
CA TYR A 127 -19.96 -2.99 -11.37
C TYR A 127 -20.85 -4.17 -11.75
N ALA A 128 -20.77 -5.29 -11.02
CA ALA A 128 -21.59 -6.48 -11.27
C ALA A 128 -23.09 -6.18 -11.09
N LEU A 129 -23.45 -5.53 -9.99
CA LEU A 129 -24.83 -5.09 -9.73
C LEU A 129 -25.32 -4.11 -10.80
N ALA A 130 -24.51 -3.12 -11.15
CA ALA A 130 -24.87 -2.13 -12.18
C ALA A 130 -25.06 -2.77 -13.56
N ARG A 131 -24.20 -3.72 -13.94
CA ARG A 131 -24.34 -4.53 -15.18
C ARG A 131 -25.68 -5.26 -15.19
N ASP A 132 -26.01 -5.95 -14.11
CA ASP A 132 -27.22 -6.78 -14.02
C ASP A 132 -28.49 -5.92 -14.08
N MET A 133 -28.49 -4.76 -13.39
CA MET A 133 -29.58 -3.77 -13.47
C MET A 133 -29.79 -3.20 -14.87
N GLN A 134 -28.76 -3.20 -15.71
CA GLN A 134 -28.80 -2.72 -17.08
C GLN A 134 -29.10 -3.83 -18.10
N GLY A 135 -29.32 -5.07 -17.66
CA GLY A 135 -29.53 -6.22 -18.53
C GLY A 135 -28.32 -6.57 -19.40
N LYS A 136 -27.12 -6.17 -18.97
CA LYS A 136 -25.86 -6.48 -19.64
C LYS A 136 -25.29 -7.81 -19.13
N ASN A 137 -24.16 -8.26 -19.69
CA ASN A 137 -23.66 -9.63 -19.45
C ASN A 137 -22.13 -9.78 -19.47
N GLU A 138 -21.38 -8.68 -19.43
CA GLU A 138 -19.91 -8.70 -19.34
C GLU A 138 -19.39 -9.36 -18.05
N ASN A 139 -18.16 -9.86 -18.12
CA ASN A 139 -17.46 -10.40 -16.97
C ASN A 139 -16.88 -9.25 -16.14
N ILE A 140 -16.96 -9.39 -14.82
CA ILE A 140 -16.34 -8.46 -13.87
C ILE A 140 -15.34 -9.28 -13.06
N VAL A 141 -14.08 -8.85 -13.11
CA VAL A 141 -12.95 -9.53 -12.50
C VAL A 141 -12.27 -8.57 -11.53
N ALA A 142 -12.28 -8.90 -10.24
CA ALA A 142 -11.44 -8.24 -9.24
C ALA A 142 -10.09 -8.98 -9.16
N ILE A 143 -8.98 -8.26 -9.15
CA ILE A 143 -7.63 -8.81 -8.97
C ILE A 143 -7.05 -8.21 -7.69
N ILE A 144 -6.95 -9.02 -6.64
CA ILE A 144 -6.49 -8.62 -5.31
C ILE A 144 -5.24 -9.42 -4.90
N GLY A 145 -4.25 -8.75 -4.32
CA GLY A 145 -3.09 -9.42 -3.74
C GLY A 145 -3.41 -10.03 -2.37
N ASP A 146 -2.71 -11.09 -1.98
CA ASP A 146 -2.81 -11.72 -0.67
C ASP A 146 -2.53 -10.75 0.49
N GLY A 147 -1.58 -9.82 0.35
CA GLY A 147 -1.36 -8.74 1.33
C GLY A 147 -2.60 -7.87 1.54
N ALA A 148 -3.29 -7.51 0.45
CA ALA A 148 -4.51 -6.68 0.49
C ALA A 148 -5.73 -7.42 1.06
N LEU A 149 -5.69 -8.75 1.21
CA LEU A 149 -6.75 -9.48 1.91
C LEU A 149 -6.75 -9.17 3.42
N SER A 150 -5.67 -8.67 4.01
CA SER A 150 -5.67 -8.30 5.43
C SER A 150 -6.54 -7.09 5.77
N GLY A 151 -6.93 -6.28 4.78
CA GLY A 151 -7.78 -5.12 5.02
C GLY A 151 -9.25 -5.49 5.21
N GLY A 152 -9.90 -4.87 6.21
CA GLY A 152 -11.29 -5.17 6.58
C GLY A 152 -12.28 -5.08 5.41
N LEU A 153 -12.12 -4.09 4.53
CA LEU A 153 -12.99 -3.92 3.36
C LEU A 153 -12.91 -5.09 2.36
N ALA A 154 -11.78 -5.79 2.28
CA ALA A 154 -11.69 -6.99 1.45
C ALA A 154 -12.56 -8.12 2.04
N PHE A 155 -12.58 -8.27 3.36
CA PHE A 155 -13.42 -9.25 4.06
C PHE A 155 -14.92 -8.91 3.92
N GLU A 156 -15.29 -7.64 4.10
CA GLU A 156 -16.65 -7.16 3.84
C GLU A 156 -17.07 -7.41 2.38
N GLY A 157 -16.15 -7.20 1.44
CA GLY A 157 -16.35 -7.51 0.03
C GLY A 157 -16.53 -9.00 -0.25
N LEU A 158 -15.75 -9.88 0.39
CA LEU A 158 -15.89 -11.34 0.26
C LEU A 158 -17.23 -11.82 0.83
N ASP A 159 -17.62 -11.33 2.00
CA ASP A 159 -18.91 -11.63 2.63
C ASP A 159 -20.08 -11.19 1.75
N GLY A 160 -20.03 -9.94 1.28
CA GLY A 160 -21.03 -9.41 0.34
C GLY A 160 -21.09 -10.20 -0.97
N ALA A 161 -19.94 -10.57 -1.53
CA ALA A 161 -19.87 -11.33 -2.78
C ALA A 161 -20.54 -12.71 -2.64
N GLY A 162 -20.50 -13.33 -1.47
CA GLY A 162 -21.20 -14.59 -1.18
C GLY A 162 -22.72 -14.53 -1.38
N THR A 163 -23.30 -13.34 -1.32
CA THR A 163 -24.75 -13.11 -1.48
C THR A 163 -25.16 -12.77 -2.92
N LEU A 164 -24.19 -12.54 -3.81
CA LEU A 164 -24.45 -12.08 -5.17
C LEU A 164 -24.95 -13.24 -6.06
N ASN A 165 -26.10 -13.03 -6.69
CA ASN A 165 -26.59 -13.90 -7.75
C ASN A 165 -26.17 -13.33 -9.11
N GLY A 166 -25.01 -13.74 -9.63
CA GLY A 166 -24.53 -13.27 -10.93
C GLY A 166 -23.05 -13.50 -11.18
N LYS A 167 -22.56 -13.01 -12.32
CA LYS A 167 -21.17 -13.18 -12.73
C LYS A 167 -20.24 -12.28 -11.90
N LEU A 168 -19.34 -12.88 -11.14
CA LEU A 168 -18.24 -12.19 -10.47
C LEU A 168 -17.05 -13.15 -10.33
N ILE A 169 -15.88 -12.72 -10.76
CA ILE A 169 -14.63 -13.49 -10.60
C ILE A 169 -13.72 -12.67 -9.69
N ILE A 170 -13.21 -13.29 -8.64
CA ILE A 170 -12.25 -12.69 -7.72
C ILE A 170 -10.95 -13.48 -7.85
N ILE A 171 -9.91 -12.85 -8.35
CA ILE A 171 -8.57 -13.42 -8.44
C ILE A 171 -7.78 -12.98 -7.21
N VAL A 172 -7.40 -13.95 -6.38
CA VAL A 172 -6.42 -13.78 -5.31
C VAL A 172 -5.06 -14.13 -5.89
N ASN A 173 -4.25 -13.10 -6.14
CA ASN A 173 -2.85 -13.22 -6.50
C ASN A 173 -2.04 -13.43 -5.21
N ASP A 174 -1.73 -14.69 -4.91
CA ASP A 174 -0.96 -15.06 -3.72
C ASP A 174 0.51 -15.23 -4.09
N ASN A 175 1.36 -14.31 -3.63
CA ASN A 175 2.82 -14.41 -3.75
C ASN A 175 3.52 -14.41 -2.40
N GLU A 176 2.74 -14.67 -1.33
CA GLU A 176 3.16 -14.76 0.06
C GLU A 176 3.75 -13.46 0.64
N MET A 177 3.50 -12.31 0.01
CA MET A 177 4.09 -11.03 0.39
C MET A 177 3.11 -9.85 0.27
N ALA A 178 3.19 -8.94 1.24
CA ALA A 178 2.72 -7.56 1.08
C ALA A 178 3.87 -6.70 0.53
N ILE A 179 4.25 -5.62 1.22
CA ILE A 179 5.57 -5.00 1.03
C ILE A 179 6.63 -5.94 1.62
N THR A 180 6.43 -6.29 2.90
CA THR A 180 7.18 -7.28 3.68
C THR A 180 6.46 -8.64 3.69
N GLU A 181 6.91 -9.57 4.52
CA GLU A 181 6.15 -10.78 4.84
C GLU A 181 4.74 -10.43 5.34
N ASN A 182 3.79 -11.31 5.05
CA ASN A 182 2.41 -11.14 5.50
C ASN A 182 2.25 -11.48 6.99
N HIS A 183 1.43 -10.69 7.69
CA HIS A 183 1.13 -10.88 9.11
C HIS A 183 -0.37 -11.12 9.34
N GLY A 184 -0.72 -12.21 10.04
CA GLY A 184 -2.11 -12.52 10.41
C GLY A 184 -2.45 -14.02 10.31
N GLY A 185 -3.54 -14.42 10.94
CA GLY A 185 -3.96 -15.83 10.98
C GLY A 185 -4.39 -16.40 9.62
N ILE A 186 -4.86 -15.54 8.71
CA ILE A 186 -5.38 -15.96 7.39
C ILE A 186 -4.30 -16.58 6.50
N TYR A 187 -3.05 -16.16 6.67
CA TYR A 187 -1.93 -16.58 5.83
C TYR A 187 -1.49 -18.01 6.10
N GLN A 188 -1.75 -18.53 7.30
CA GLN A 188 -1.60 -19.96 7.61
C GLN A 188 -2.62 -20.79 6.81
N HIS A 189 -3.86 -20.31 6.69
CA HIS A 189 -4.88 -21.00 5.89
C HIS A 189 -4.60 -20.90 4.38
N LEU A 190 -4.05 -19.77 3.89
CA LEU A 190 -3.57 -19.68 2.52
C LEU A 190 -2.43 -20.67 2.26
N ALA A 191 -1.46 -20.79 3.18
CA ALA A 191 -0.39 -21.78 3.11
C ALA A 191 -0.92 -23.22 3.10
N ASP A 192 -1.90 -23.53 3.95
CA ASP A 192 -2.57 -24.84 3.94
C ASP A 192 -3.29 -25.10 2.61
N LEU A 193 -3.93 -24.08 2.02
CA LEU A 193 -4.56 -24.18 0.70
C LEU A 193 -3.51 -24.44 -0.38
N ARG A 194 -2.35 -23.77 -0.36
CA ARG A 194 -1.25 -24.05 -1.30
C ARG A 194 -0.74 -25.49 -1.15
N ALA A 195 -0.38 -25.89 0.08
CA ALA A 195 0.14 -27.23 0.38
C ALA A 195 -0.83 -28.36 0.01
N SER A 196 -2.14 -28.12 0.16
CA SER A 196 -3.20 -29.08 -0.18
C SER A 196 -3.69 -28.99 -1.62
N LYS A 197 -3.09 -28.13 -2.46
CA LYS A 197 -3.55 -27.84 -3.83
C LYS A 197 -5.03 -27.44 -3.88
N GLY A 198 -5.45 -26.60 -2.94
CA GLY A 198 -6.79 -26.06 -2.81
C GLY A 198 -7.82 -26.98 -2.15
N THR A 199 -7.41 -28.14 -1.61
CA THR A 199 -8.33 -29.14 -1.05
C THR A 199 -8.52 -29.06 0.47
N SER A 200 -7.80 -28.17 1.15
CA SER A 200 -7.94 -27.95 2.59
C SER A 200 -9.39 -27.70 2.99
N ALA A 201 -9.83 -28.33 4.09
CA ALA A 201 -11.13 -28.09 4.70
C ALA A 201 -11.21 -26.69 5.33
N ASN A 202 -10.07 -26.09 5.69
CA ASN A 202 -9.97 -24.73 6.23
C ASN A 202 -9.95 -23.70 5.08
N ASN A 203 -10.99 -23.71 4.25
CA ASN A 203 -11.13 -22.80 3.12
C ASN A 203 -12.00 -21.60 3.49
N LEU A 204 -11.33 -20.47 3.79
CA LEU A 204 -11.97 -19.20 4.11
C LEU A 204 -12.99 -18.77 3.04
N PHE A 205 -12.63 -18.87 1.76
CA PHE A 205 -13.46 -18.42 0.66
C PHE A 205 -14.78 -19.20 0.57
N LYS A 206 -14.72 -20.53 0.77
CA LYS A 206 -15.93 -21.36 0.86
C LYS A 206 -16.79 -21.03 2.08
N SER A 207 -16.18 -20.54 3.15
CA SER A 207 -16.91 -20.12 4.36
C SER A 207 -17.76 -18.87 4.11
N PHE A 208 -17.34 -18.00 3.17
CA PHE A 208 -18.17 -16.90 2.64
C PHE A 208 -19.19 -17.34 1.59
N GLY A 209 -19.36 -18.64 1.32
CA GLY A 209 -20.30 -19.15 0.33
C GLY A 209 -19.84 -19.01 -1.12
N LEU A 210 -18.55 -18.71 -1.36
CA LEU A 210 -18.00 -18.55 -2.70
C LEU A 210 -17.55 -19.88 -3.31
N ASP A 211 -17.74 -20.04 -4.62
CA ASP A 211 -17.03 -21.07 -5.37
C ASP A 211 -15.52 -20.81 -5.28
N TYR A 212 -14.71 -21.85 -5.37
CA TYR A 212 -13.26 -21.74 -5.21
C TYR A 212 -12.51 -22.67 -6.15
N ARG A 213 -11.46 -22.15 -6.78
CA ARG A 213 -10.45 -22.92 -7.52
C ARG A 213 -9.05 -22.44 -7.16
N TYR A 214 -8.12 -23.38 -7.14
CA TYR A 214 -6.71 -23.12 -6.89
C TYR A 214 -5.89 -23.42 -8.15
N LEU A 215 -4.85 -22.62 -8.38
CA LEU A 215 -3.83 -22.85 -9.39
C LEU A 215 -2.45 -22.61 -8.78
N GLU A 216 -1.60 -23.63 -8.81
CA GLU A 216 -0.20 -23.55 -8.34
C GLU A 216 0.67 -22.83 -9.38
N GLU A 217 0.42 -23.11 -10.65
CA GLU A 217 1.23 -22.66 -11.78
C GLU A 217 0.81 -21.25 -12.25
N GLY A 218 0.79 -20.25 -11.36
CA GLY A 218 0.36 -18.88 -11.68
C GLY A 218 1.32 -18.07 -12.54
N ASN A 219 2.48 -18.62 -12.88
CA ASN A 219 3.40 -18.10 -13.90
C ASN A 219 3.47 -18.98 -15.16
N ASP A 220 2.49 -19.87 -15.38
CA ASP A 220 2.34 -20.63 -16.64
C ASP A 220 1.15 -20.11 -17.45
N ILE A 221 1.41 -19.49 -18.60
CA ILE A 221 0.39 -18.80 -19.40
C ILE A 221 -0.70 -19.78 -19.87
N GLN A 222 -0.33 -21.01 -20.23
CA GLN A 222 -1.31 -21.98 -20.75
C GLN A 222 -2.27 -22.46 -19.65
N SER A 223 -1.75 -22.71 -18.45
CA SER A 223 -2.54 -23.10 -17.27
C SER A 223 -3.48 -21.97 -16.84
N LEU A 224 -3.00 -20.72 -16.88
CA LEU A 224 -3.81 -19.53 -16.63
C LEU A 224 -4.93 -19.36 -17.67
N ILE A 225 -4.63 -19.51 -18.96
CA ILE A 225 -5.64 -19.44 -20.03
C ILE A 225 -6.70 -20.52 -19.81
N ALA A 226 -6.28 -21.77 -19.58
CA ALA A 226 -7.21 -22.88 -19.32
C ALA A 226 -8.10 -22.61 -18.10
N LEU A 227 -7.53 -22.08 -17.01
CA LEU A 227 -8.29 -21.68 -15.83
C LEU A 227 -9.32 -20.59 -16.18
N PHE A 228 -8.89 -19.50 -16.81
CA PHE A 228 -9.76 -18.38 -17.13
C PHE A 228 -10.86 -18.75 -18.13
N GLU A 229 -10.57 -19.53 -19.16
CA GLU A 229 -11.57 -20.04 -20.11
C GLU A 229 -12.62 -20.90 -19.39
N SER A 230 -12.19 -21.72 -18.43
CA SER A 230 -13.08 -22.62 -17.69
C SER A 230 -14.03 -21.91 -16.71
N VAL A 231 -13.85 -20.61 -16.46
CA VAL A 231 -14.70 -19.79 -15.59
C VAL A 231 -15.23 -18.54 -16.28
N LYS A 232 -14.82 -18.27 -17.53
CA LYS A 232 -15.39 -17.19 -18.32
C LYS A 232 -16.90 -17.41 -18.43
N ASP A 233 -17.66 -16.35 -18.17
CA ASP A 233 -19.13 -16.36 -18.16
C ASP A 233 -19.78 -17.24 -17.08
N ILE A 234 -19.05 -17.59 -16.01
CA ILE A 234 -19.63 -18.26 -14.84
C ILE A 234 -20.71 -17.39 -14.18
N ASN A 235 -21.92 -17.94 -14.04
CA ASN A 235 -23.10 -17.23 -13.54
C ASN A 235 -23.22 -17.23 -12.00
N ARG A 236 -22.10 -17.30 -11.30
CA ARG A 236 -22.03 -17.19 -9.83
C ARG A 236 -20.65 -16.67 -9.40
N PRO A 237 -20.55 -16.07 -8.21
CA PRO A 237 -19.28 -15.62 -7.65
C PRO A 237 -18.28 -16.77 -7.45
N ILE A 238 -17.04 -16.56 -7.88
CA ILE A 238 -15.94 -17.52 -7.72
C ILE A 238 -14.64 -16.83 -7.33
N VAL A 239 -13.89 -17.47 -6.44
CA VAL A 239 -12.50 -17.13 -6.13
C VAL A 239 -11.55 -18.03 -6.90
N LEU A 240 -10.63 -17.41 -7.64
CA LEU A 240 -9.45 -18.06 -8.22
C LEU A 240 -8.25 -17.70 -7.37
N HIS A 241 -7.75 -18.66 -6.60
CA HIS A 241 -6.55 -18.50 -5.81
C HIS A 241 -5.36 -18.97 -6.65
N ILE A 242 -4.52 -18.04 -7.06
CA ILE A 242 -3.43 -18.24 -8.01
C ILE A 242 -2.11 -17.94 -7.31
N HIS A 243 -1.22 -18.93 -7.25
CA HIS A 243 0.10 -18.79 -6.65
C HIS A 243 1.12 -18.23 -7.67
N THR A 244 1.75 -17.10 -7.37
CA THR A 244 2.75 -16.47 -8.24
C THR A 244 4.06 -16.18 -7.53
N GLU A 245 5.15 -16.05 -8.28
CA GLU A 245 6.45 -15.66 -7.74
C GLU A 245 6.66 -14.13 -7.83
N LYS A 246 6.71 -13.44 -6.69
CA LYS A 246 7.08 -12.02 -6.67
C LYS A 246 8.50 -11.83 -7.23
N GLY A 247 8.64 -11.01 -8.26
CA GLY A 247 9.89 -10.79 -9.00
C GLY A 247 10.12 -11.76 -10.16
N HIS A 248 9.15 -12.60 -10.52
CA HIS A 248 9.30 -13.67 -11.52
C HIS A 248 10.07 -13.24 -12.77
N GLY A 249 11.04 -14.06 -13.18
CA GLY A 249 11.89 -13.81 -14.35
C GLY A 249 13.00 -12.77 -14.15
N TYR A 250 13.15 -12.19 -12.95
CA TYR A 250 14.25 -11.28 -12.62
C TYR A 250 14.89 -11.62 -11.27
N LYS A 251 16.02 -12.33 -11.32
CA LYS A 251 16.69 -12.89 -10.14
C LYS A 251 16.90 -11.90 -8.99
N PRO A 252 17.40 -10.65 -9.20
CA PRO A 252 17.55 -9.69 -8.10
C PRO A 252 16.24 -9.34 -7.38
N ALA A 253 15.10 -9.31 -8.08
CA ALA A 253 13.80 -9.07 -7.45
C ALA A 253 13.23 -10.30 -6.73
N VAL A 254 13.56 -11.51 -7.19
CA VAL A 254 13.20 -12.76 -6.48
C VAL A 254 13.99 -12.88 -5.17
N GLU A 255 15.28 -12.53 -5.19
CA GLU A 255 16.16 -12.62 -4.01
C GLU A 255 15.93 -11.47 -3.01
N ASN A 256 15.52 -10.28 -3.47
CA ASN A 256 15.26 -9.11 -2.63
C ASN A 256 13.84 -8.56 -2.81
N LYS A 257 12.83 -9.37 -2.47
CA LYS A 257 11.40 -9.04 -2.69
C LYS A 257 10.93 -7.74 -2.04
N GLU A 258 11.46 -7.42 -0.85
CA GLU A 258 11.12 -6.20 -0.11
C GLU A 258 11.82 -4.98 -0.74
N GLY A 259 13.15 -5.03 -0.91
CA GLY A 259 13.91 -3.92 -1.48
C GLY A 259 13.62 -3.65 -2.97
N MET A 260 13.04 -4.62 -3.68
CA MET A 260 12.61 -4.50 -5.09
C MET A 260 11.08 -4.40 -5.22
N HIS A 261 10.33 -4.16 -4.13
CA HIS A 261 8.89 -3.88 -4.22
C HIS A 261 8.65 -2.56 -4.96
N GLN A 262 9.28 -1.49 -4.48
CA GLN A 262 9.28 -0.16 -5.10
C GLN A 262 10.71 0.34 -5.22
N VAL A 263 11.05 0.85 -6.41
CA VAL A 263 12.35 1.41 -6.73
C VAL A 263 12.22 2.93 -6.76
N PHE A 264 13.05 3.62 -5.98
CA PHE A 264 13.02 5.09 -5.88
C PHE A 264 14.04 5.77 -6.79
N ALA A 265 15.12 5.08 -7.17
CA ALA A 265 16.20 5.63 -7.97
C ALA A 265 16.65 4.64 -9.06
N PRO A 266 17.26 5.13 -10.16
CA PRO A 266 17.81 4.26 -11.20
C PRO A 266 18.78 3.21 -10.65
N PHE A 267 18.74 2.00 -11.22
CA PHE A 267 19.57 0.86 -10.81
C PHE A 267 20.12 0.12 -12.03
N ASP A 268 21.24 -0.58 -11.83
CA ASP A 268 21.83 -1.46 -12.83
C ASP A 268 21.04 -2.77 -12.91
N ILE A 269 20.50 -3.10 -14.10
CA ILE A 269 19.64 -4.27 -14.28
C ILE A 269 20.39 -5.57 -13.95
N ALA A 270 21.68 -5.70 -14.27
CA ALA A 270 22.40 -6.96 -14.06
C ALA A 270 22.57 -7.30 -12.57
N THR A 271 22.74 -6.27 -11.73
CA THR A 271 23.01 -6.43 -10.29
C THR A 271 21.81 -6.12 -9.39
N GLY A 272 20.82 -5.37 -9.89
CA GLY A 272 19.73 -4.81 -9.10
C GLY A 272 20.18 -3.68 -8.17
N GLN A 273 21.41 -3.18 -8.27
CA GLN A 273 21.94 -2.18 -7.33
C GLN A 273 21.75 -0.75 -7.86
N PRO A 274 21.45 0.24 -7.00
CA PRO A 274 21.34 1.63 -7.41
C PRO A 274 22.60 2.13 -8.13
N VAL A 275 22.42 2.85 -9.25
CA VAL A 275 23.56 3.39 -10.04
C VAL A 275 24.32 4.47 -9.26
N ASN A 276 23.62 5.20 -8.40
CA ASN A 276 24.18 6.19 -7.48
C ASN A 276 23.75 5.84 -6.05
N SER A 277 24.65 5.26 -5.26
CA SER A 277 24.45 5.08 -3.81
C SER A 277 25.27 6.12 -3.07
N SER A 278 24.62 7.11 -2.45
CA SER A 278 25.29 7.91 -1.43
C SER A 278 25.39 7.09 -0.15
N THR A 279 26.59 6.82 0.33
CA THR A 279 26.85 6.07 1.58
C THR A 279 26.68 6.90 2.85
N ASN A 280 26.32 8.17 2.72
CA ASN A 280 26.09 9.04 3.87
C ASN A 280 24.74 8.71 4.51
N ILE A 281 24.77 7.97 5.61
CA ILE A 281 23.63 7.81 6.51
C ILE A 281 23.40 9.18 7.17
N VAL A 282 22.43 9.94 6.68
CA VAL A 282 22.00 11.19 7.29
C VAL A 282 20.97 10.85 8.36
N ARG A 283 21.17 11.36 9.58
CA ARG A 283 20.19 11.25 10.67
C ARG A 283 18.86 11.85 10.20
N SER A 284 17.77 11.18 10.53
CA SER A 284 16.40 11.53 10.13
C SER A 284 15.51 11.65 11.37
N TYR A 285 14.31 12.21 11.20
CA TYR A 285 13.29 12.22 12.26
C TYR A 285 12.91 10.82 12.73
N ASN A 286 13.05 9.80 11.86
CA ASN A 286 12.87 8.41 12.25
C ASN A 286 13.87 7.97 13.33
N ASN A 287 15.13 8.43 13.22
CA ASN A 287 16.13 8.11 14.24
C ASN A 287 15.77 8.71 15.60
N VAL A 288 15.11 9.87 15.65
CA VAL A 288 14.74 10.54 16.91
C VAL A 288 13.77 9.69 17.73
N PHE A 289 12.67 9.21 17.12
CA PHE A 289 11.72 8.37 17.86
C PHE A 289 12.24 6.95 18.11
N LEU A 290 13.10 6.41 17.23
CA LEU A 290 13.74 5.11 17.46
C LEU A 290 14.70 5.18 18.66
N ASP A 291 15.59 6.17 18.69
CA ASP A 291 16.50 6.41 19.81
C ASP A 291 15.72 6.63 21.11
N PHE A 292 14.61 7.37 21.06
CA PHE A 292 13.71 7.57 22.19
C PHE A 292 13.13 6.24 22.71
N MET A 293 12.61 5.38 21.83
CA MET A 293 12.06 4.08 22.23
C MET A 293 13.14 3.17 22.83
N GLU A 294 14.32 3.11 22.22
CA GLU A 294 15.47 2.36 22.74
C GLU A 294 15.89 2.86 24.13
N GLU A 295 15.93 4.17 24.34
CA GLU A 295 16.24 4.77 25.64
C GLU A 295 15.23 4.31 26.71
N LYS A 296 13.92 4.36 26.42
CA LYS A 296 12.86 3.95 27.36
C LYS A 296 12.94 2.46 27.70
N LEU A 297 13.13 1.61 26.68
CA LEU A 297 13.31 0.17 26.90
C LEU A 297 14.57 -0.14 27.72
N SER A 298 15.67 0.58 27.49
CA SER A 298 16.91 0.42 28.27
C SER A 298 16.76 0.77 29.76
N LYS A 299 15.79 1.63 30.09
CA LYS A 299 15.43 2.01 31.46
C LYS A 299 14.44 1.03 32.11
N GLY A 300 13.96 0.05 31.36
CA GLY A 300 13.00 -0.95 31.81
C GLY A 300 11.54 -0.53 31.68
N ASP A 301 11.25 0.54 30.93
CA ASP A 301 9.88 0.95 30.66
C ASP A 301 9.19 -0.06 29.72
N ASN A 302 7.88 -0.18 29.85
CA ASN A 302 7.08 -1.03 28.97
C ASN A 302 6.37 -0.18 27.90
N LEU A 303 6.81 -0.33 26.65
CA LEU A 303 6.17 0.30 25.50
C LEU A 303 5.96 -0.70 24.36
N ILE A 304 5.07 -0.38 23.43
CA ILE A 304 4.85 -1.15 22.22
C ILE A 304 4.78 -0.22 21.00
N ALA A 305 5.48 -0.60 19.93
CA ALA A 305 5.40 0.04 18.62
C ALA A 305 4.42 -0.74 17.73
N ILE A 306 3.49 -0.04 17.09
CA ILE A 306 2.42 -0.64 16.29
C ILE A 306 2.36 0.05 14.93
N ASN A 307 2.32 -0.69 13.83
CA ASN A 307 2.09 -0.15 12.49
C ASN A 307 1.16 -1.05 11.66
N ALA A 308 0.74 -0.55 10.49
CA ALA A 308 -0.06 -1.29 9.53
C ALA A 308 0.74 -1.61 8.24
N ALA A 309 1.52 -2.70 8.23
CA ALA A 309 2.32 -3.18 7.09
C ALA A 309 3.33 -2.20 6.46
N ILE A 310 3.77 -1.18 7.20
CA ILE A 310 4.68 -0.13 6.73
C ILE A 310 5.94 0.05 7.61
N PRO A 311 6.58 -1.02 8.13
CA PRO A 311 7.71 -0.86 9.07
C PRO A 311 8.92 -0.15 8.44
N MET A 312 9.15 -0.34 7.14
CA MET A 312 10.24 0.29 6.40
C MET A 312 10.17 1.82 6.45
N PHE A 313 8.96 2.40 6.36
CA PHE A 313 8.77 3.86 6.33
C PHE A 313 9.15 4.55 7.64
N PHE A 314 9.19 3.80 8.74
CA PHE A 314 9.53 4.30 10.07
C PHE A 314 10.84 3.72 10.62
N GLY A 315 11.54 2.88 9.84
CA GLY A 315 12.74 2.17 10.31
C GLY A 315 12.46 1.11 11.39
N LEU A 316 11.21 0.66 11.52
CA LEU A 316 10.79 -0.29 12.56
C LEU A 316 11.24 -1.73 12.28
N SER A 317 11.67 -2.06 11.06
CA SER A 317 12.08 -3.44 10.71
C SER A 317 13.23 -3.96 11.60
N GLN A 318 14.18 -3.09 11.97
CA GLN A 318 15.26 -3.48 12.89
C GLN A 318 14.79 -3.49 14.35
N PHE A 319 13.94 -2.54 14.73
CA PHE A 319 13.33 -2.49 16.06
C PHE A 319 12.53 -3.76 16.36
N ALA A 320 11.72 -4.23 15.40
CA ALA A 320 10.96 -5.47 15.49
C ALA A 320 11.83 -6.71 15.73
N LYS A 321 13.00 -6.78 15.06
CA LYS A 321 13.98 -7.87 15.24
C LYS A 321 14.63 -7.84 16.62
N ASN A 322 14.95 -6.65 17.12
CA ASN A 322 15.62 -6.47 18.41
C ASN A 322 14.65 -6.64 19.59
N HIS A 323 13.40 -6.18 19.44
CA HIS A 323 12.39 -6.12 20.49
C HIS A 323 11.06 -6.76 20.07
N PRO A 324 11.02 -8.06 19.74
CA PRO A 324 9.83 -8.71 19.18
C PRO A 324 8.62 -8.73 20.12
N LYS A 325 8.82 -8.55 21.43
CA LYS A 325 7.73 -8.45 22.42
C LYS A 325 7.11 -7.06 22.51
N ASN A 326 7.79 -6.05 21.97
CA ASN A 326 7.42 -4.65 22.03
C ASN A 326 7.02 -4.12 20.64
N TYR A 327 6.64 -5.02 19.73
CA TYR A 327 6.31 -4.68 18.36
C TYR A 327 5.09 -5.47 17.87
N VAL A 328 4.21 -4.81 17.12
CA VAL A 328 3.08 -5.42 16.41
C VAL A 328 2.96 -4.83 15.01
N ASP A 329 3.00 -5.69 13.99
CA ASP A 329 2.48 -5.36 12.66
C ASP A 329 1.04 -5.88 12.54
N GLY A 330 0.09 -4.97 12.28
CA GLY A 330 -1.32 -5.33 12.12
C GLY A 330 -1.70 -5.79 10.71
N GLY A 331 -0.76 -5.90 9.78
CA GLY A 331 -1.06 -6.04 8.36
C GLY A 331 -1.63 -4.73 7.80
N ILE A 332 -2.30 -4.80 6.65
CA ILE A 332 -2.91 -3.63 6.00
C ILE A 332 -4.26 -3.30 6.66
N ALA A 333 -4.22 -2.94 7.94
CA ALA A 333 -5.40 -2.77 8.79
C ALA A 333 -5.24 -1.58 9.75
N GLU A 334 -5.31 -0.36 9.21
CA GLU A 334 -5.17 0.88 9.98
C GLU A 334 -6.23 0.98 11.09
N GLN A 335 -7.48 0.60 10.79
CA GLN A 335 -8.57 0.56 11.77
C GLN A 335 -8.23 -0.32 12.97
N TYR A 336 -7.77 -1.54 12.70
CA TYR A 336 -7.37 -2.50 13.73
C TYR A 336 -6.22 -1.97 14.59
N THR A 337 -5.16 -1.45 13.96
CA THR A 337 -3.96 -0.99 14.67
C THR A 337 -4.23 0.23 15.56
N VAL A 338 -5.09 1.16 15.14
CA VAL A 338 -5.50 2.30 15.98
C VAL A 338 -6.27 1.82 17.21
N THR A 339 -7.29 0.98 17.00
CA THR A 339 -8.11 0.42 18.09
C THR A 339 -7.28 -0.42 19.06
N LEU A 340 -6.41 -1.28 18.53
CA LEU A 340 -5.51 -2.12 19.32
C LEU A 340 -4.56 -1.26 20.18
N GLY A 341 -3.90 -0.27 19.57
CA GLY A 341 -2.94 0.57 20.27
C GLY A 341 -3.59 1.43 21.34
N GLY A 342 -4.78 1.96 21.05
CA GLY A 342 -5.61 2.63 22.02
C GLY A 342 -5.93 1.76 23.24
N ALA A 343 -6.45 0.55 23.01
CA ALA A 343 -6.77 -0.39 24.08
C ALA A 343 -5.53 -0.81 24.91
N ILE A 344 -4.37 -0.99 24.26
CA ILE A 344 -3.10 -1.26 24.97
C ILE A 344 -2.71 -0.09 25.87
N ALA A 345 -2.87 1.15 25.39
CA ALA A 345 -2.66 2.37 26.18
C ALA A 345 -3.61 2.45 27.37
N ALA A 346 -4.89 2.19 27.15
CA ALA A 346 -5.91 2.15 28.20
C ALA A 346 -5.63 1.06 29.27
N ALA A 347 -5.03 -0.07 28.87
CA ALA A 347 -4.60 -1.13 29.77
C ALA A 347 -3.30 -0.84 30.54
N GLY A 348 -2.68 0.34 30.34
CA GLY A 348 -1.53 0.81 31.12
C GLY A 348 -0.15 0.56 30.50
N THR A 349 -0.07 0.04 29.26
CA THR A 349 1.21 -0.07 28.52
C THR A 349 1.34 1.09 27.55
N ARG A 350 2.51 1.72 27.42
CA ARG A 350 2.66 2.85 26.48
C ARG A 350 2.60 2.36 25.04
N ALA A 351 1.55 2.73 24.30
CA ALA A 351 1.43 2.41 22.88
C ALA A 351 1.85 3.59 22.00
N ILE A 352 2.70 3.31 21.01
CA ILE A 352 3.12 4.25 19.97
C ILE A 352 2.68 3.65 18.62
N ILE A 353 1.71 4.29 17.98
CA ILE A 353 1.08 3.87 16.73
C ILE A 353 1.68 4.70 15.60
N PHE A 354 2.23 4.05 14.58
CA PHE A 354 2.89 4.68 13.44
C PHE A 354 2.04 4.58 12.19
N GLN A 355 1.68 5.72 11.61
CA GLN A 355 0.76 5.81 10.48
C GLN A 355 1.22 6.81 9.43
N ASN A 356 0.97 6.50 8.16
CA ASN A 356 1.07 7.50 7.09
C ASN A 356 -0.23 8.31 7.05
N ALA A 357 -0.13 9.61 6.88
CA ALA A 357 -1.25 10.55 6.80
C ALA A 357 -2.34 10.12 5.79
N THR A 358 -1.97 9.56 4.65
CA THR A 358 -2.95 9.13 3.65
C THR A 358 -3.71 7.86 4.05
N PHE A 359 -3.02 6.92 4.72
CA PHE A 359 -3.62 5.65 5.17
C PHE A 359 -4.46 5.84 6.43
N LEU A 360 -4.07 6.78 7.29
CA LEU A 360 -4.80 7.14 8.49
C LEU A 360 -6.25 7.57 8.22
N GLN A 361 -6.56 8.01 7.00
CA GLN A 361 -7.93 8.29 6.54
C GLN A 361 -8.87 7.08 6.72
N ARG A 362 -8.35 5.84 6.61
CA ARG A 362 -9.11 4.60 6.83
C ARG A 362 -9.58 4.42 8.28
N ALA A 363 -8.86 4.99 9.24
CA ALA A 363 -9.08 4.82 10.66
C ALA A 363 -9.70 6.06 11.33
N TYR A 364 -10.31 6.96 10.56
CA TYR A 364 -10.90 8.19 11.10
C TYR A 364 -11.88 7.94 12.24
N ASP A 365 -12.77 6.96 12.07
CA ASP A 365 -13.74 6.59 13.10
C ASP A 365 -13.04 6.06 14.35
N GLN A 366 -12.02 5.22 14.19
CA GLN A 366 -11.25 4.65 15.32
C GLN A 366 -10.48 5.73 16.08
N LEU A 367 -9.95 6.75 15.40
CA LEU A 367 -9.32 7.89 16.06
C LEU A 367 -10.32 8.68 16.91
N ASN A 368 -11.54 8.86 16.42
CA ASN A 368 -12.56 9.64 17.11
C ASN A 368 -13.27 8.83 18.22
N HIS A 369 -13.85 7.70 17.84
CA HIS A 369 -14.71 6.90 18.69
C HIS A 369 -13.93 6.03 19.66
N ASP A 370 -12.93 5.29 19.19
CA ASP A 370 -12.25 4.30 20.04
C ASP A 370 -11.18 4.97 20.90
N LEU A 371 -10.37 5.83 20.29
CA LEU A 371 -9.27 6.50 20.96
C LEU A 371 -9.71 7.76 21.73
N ALA A 372 -10.25 8.75 21.02
CA ALA A 372 -10.41 10.09 21.57
C ALA A 372 -11.60 10.24 22.53
N LEU A 373 -12.73 9.60 22.23
CA LEU A 373 -13.91 9.63 23.11
C LEU A 373 -13.59 9.00 24.48
N ASN A 374 -12.80 7.93 24.49
CA ASN A 374 -12.37 7.22 25.69
C ASN A 374 -11.10 7.80 26.33
N LYS A 375 -10.49 8.81 25.70
CA LYS A 375 -9.24 9.46 26.13
C LYS A 375 -8.10 8.46 26.32
N GLU A 376 -8.01 7.45 25.46
CA GLU A 376 -6.97 6.44 25.54
C GLU A 376 -5.60 7.08 25.26
N PRO A 377 -4.61 7.02 26.17
CA PRO A 377 -3.40 7.85 26.08
C PRO A 377 -2.34 7.27 25.14
N ALA A 378 -2.74 6.81 23.95
CA ALA A 378 -1.82 6.38 22.92
C ALA A 378 -1.13 7.57 22.25
N ILE A 379 0.09 7.34 21.76
CA ILE A 379 0.83 8.30 20.94
C ILE A 379 0.69 7.87 19.48
N VAL A 380 0.20 8.73 18.61
CA VAL A 380 0.11 8.46 17.17
C VAL A 380 1.14 9.31 16.43
N ILE A 381 2.13 8.65 15.82
CA ILE A 381 3.15 9.28 14.98
C ILE A 381 2.65 9.27 13.54
N ILE A 382 2.56 10.45 12.93
CA ILE A 382 1.97 10.65 11.60
C ILE A 382 3.04 11.18 10.64
N SER A 383 3.37 10.42 9.61
CA SER A 383 4.28 10.84 8.53
C SER A 383 3.52 11.20 7.24
N ASN A 384 4.22 11.80 6.29
CA ASN A 384 3.74 12.27 4.99
C ASN A 384 2.59 13.28 5.08
N SER A 385 2.62 14.18 6.07
CA SER A 385 1.57 15.19 6.31
C SER A 385 1.62 16.40 5.35
N GLN A 386 1.99 16.18 4.08
CA GLN A 386 2.24 17.24 3.09
C GLN A 386 1.62 16.96 1.72
N ILE A 387 1.62 17.99 0.86
CA ILE A 387 1.41 17.82 -0.58
C ILE A 387 2.74 17.40 -1.19
N GLY A 388 2.81 16.18 -1.71
CA GLY A 388 4.01 15.62 -2.32
C GLY A 388 3.90 15.46 -3.84
N GLY A 389 5.01 15.15 -4.50
CA GLY A 389 5.03 14.76 -5.91
C GLY A 389 4.56 13.32 -6.19
N THR A 390 3.96 12.66 -5.19
CA THR A 390 3.39 11.31 -5.28
C THR A 390 2.05 11.33 -6.02
N ASN A 391 1.54 10.16 -6.41
CA ASN A 391 0.20 10.05 -7.00
C ASN A 391 -0.88 10.69 -6.09
N ASP A 392 -1.95 11.21 -6.70
CA ASP A 392 -3.10 11.84 -6.02
C ASP A 392 -3.66 10.98 -4.88
N THR A 393 -3.59 9.66 -5.04
CA THR A 393 -4.10 8.66 -4.08
C THR A 393 -3.28 8.56 -2.79
N HIS A 394 -2.08 9.16 -2.73
CA HIS A 394 -1.16 9.09 -1.59
C HIS A 394 -0.88 10.46 -0.95
N GLN A 395 -1.67 11.48 -1.31
CA GLN A 395 -1.56 12.80 -0.73
C GLN A 395 -2.03 12.76 0.74
N GLY A 396 -1.18 13.24 1.65
CA GLY A 396 -1.48 13.33 3.09
C GLY A 396 -1.97 14.70 3.54
N SER A 397 -2.26 15.60 2.62
CA SER A 397 -2.61 17.00 2.88
C SER A 397 -3.89 17.22 3.69
N PHE A 398 -4.77 16.21 3.79
CA PHE A 398 -6.01 16.29 4.54
C PHE A 398 -5.83 16.05 6.03
N VAL A 399 -4.69 15.51 6.46
CA VAL A 399 -4.55 14.95 7.81
C VAL A 399 -4.75 15.98 8.91
N TYR A 400 -4.25 17.21 8.76
CA TYR A 400 -4.50 18.28 9.74
C TYR A 400 -5.98 18.64 9.86
N SER A 401 -6.74 18.61 8.75
CA SER A 401 -8.19 18.83 8.79
C SER A 401 -8.92 17.64 9.41
N GLN A 402 -8.40 16.43 9.20
CA GLN A 402 -8.91 15.19 9.78
C GLN A 402 -8.67 15.11 11.29
N THR A 403 -7.50 15.51 11.79
CA THR A 403 -7.13 15.33 13.21
C THR A 403 -7.59 16.49 14.08
N SER A 404 -7.48 17.74 13.61
CA SER A 404 -7.75 18.93 14.42
C SER A 404 -9.21 19.09 14.86
N ASN A 405 -10.15 18.37 14.22
CA ASN A 405 -11.56 18.42 14.57
C ASN A 405 -11.97 17.39 15.64
N ILE A 406 -11.06 16.51 16.07
CA ILE A 406 -11.36 15.43 16.99
C ILE A 406 -11.24 15.94 18.44
N PRO A 407 -12.29 15.85 19.27
CA PRO A 407 -12.24 16.32 20.66
C PRO A 407 -11.31 15.45 21.52
N ASN A 408 -10.83 15.97 22.64
CA ASN A 408 -9.96 15.26 23.61
C ASN A 408 -8.60 14.78 23.07
N VAL A 409 -8.21 15.15 21.85
CA VAL A 409 -6.88 14.89 21.28
C VAL A 409 -5.98 16.10 21.50
N ILE A 410 -4.71 15.85 21.82
CA ILE A 410 -3.66 16.86 21.72
C ILE A 410 -2.94 16.64 20.39
N ASP A 411 -3.13 17.57 19.46
CA ASP A 411 -2.60 17.48 18.10
C ASP A 411 -1.39 18.41 17.92
N LEU A 412 -0.21 17.82 17.67
CA LEU A 412 1.09 18.49 17.67
C LEU A 412 1.79 18.33 16.33
N ALA A 413 2.45 19.38 15.87
CA ALA A 413 3.27 19.35 14.65
C ALA A 413 4.70 19.77 14.98
N ALA A 414 5.63 18.82 14.94
CA ALA A 414 7.03 19.09 15.23
C ALA A 414 7.69 19.85 14.07
N THR A 415 8.66 20.72 14.40
CA THR A 415 9.40 21.52 13.41
C THR A 415 10.91 21.22 13.40
N SER A 416 11.43 20.60 14.46
CA SER A 416 12.83 20.25 14.63
C SER A 416 13.02 18.95 15.41
N GLU A 417 14.27 18.47 15.48
CA GLU A 417 14.65 17.32 16.31
C GLU A 417 14.29 17.54 17.79
N GLU A 418 14.64 18.72 18.32
CA GLU A 418 14.38 19.06 19.72
C GLU A 418 12.89 19.20 20.02
N ASP A 419 12.09 19.76 19.10
CA ASP A 419 10.63 19.80 19.22
C ASP A 419 10.05 18.39 19.27
N LEU A 420 10.44 17.52 18.31
CA LEU A 420 9.94 16.15 18.26
C LEU A 420 10.29 15.40 19.55
N PHE A 421 11.53 15.54 20.04
CA PHE A 421 11.94 14.91 21.29
C PHE A 421 11.15 15.45 22.50
N ALA A 422 10.95 16.76 22.59
CA ALA A 422 10.16 17.37 23.66
C ALA A 422 8.70 16.90 23.63
N MET A 423 8.08 16.86 22.45
CA MET A 423 6.71 16.36 22.26
C MET A 423 6.60 14.88 22.63
N LEU A 424 7.51 14.03 22.16
CA LEU A 424 7.55 12.61 22.52
C LEU A 424 7.69 12.41 24.03
N ASN A 425 8.63 13.10 24.67
CA ASN A 425 8.84 12.97 26.10
C ASN A 425 7.63 13.43 26.91
N TRP A 426 7.00 14.54 26.54
CA TRP A 426 5.77 15.00 27.20
C TRP A 426 4.61 14.01 26.98
N ALA A 427 4.37 13.60 25.73
CA ALA A 427 3.30 12.68 25.35
C ALA A 427 3.41 11.33 26.06
N TYR A 428 4.64 10.84 26.25
CA TYR A 428 4.95 9.60 26.95
C TYR A 428 4.71 9.66 28.45
N ASN A 429 4.90 10.82 29.07
CA ASN A 429 4.76 10.99 30.52
C ASN A 429 3.32 11.35 30.95
N GLN A 430 2.50 11.92 30.07
CA GLN A 430 1.08 12.17 30.35
C GLN A 430 0.22 10.94 30.07
N HIS A 431 -0.86 10.73 30.82
CA HIS A 431 -1.75 9.56 30.68
C HIS A 431 -3.23 9.95 30.56
N GLU A 432 -3.53 11.20 30.21
CA GLU A 432 -4.88 11.75 30.26
C GLU A 432 -5.55 11.82 28.89
N HIS A 433 -4.76 11.93 27.82
CA HIS A 433 -5.25 12.19 26.47
C HIS A 433 -4.42 11.45 25.42
N PRO A 434 -5.01 11.04 24.28
CA PRO A 434 -4.23 10.68 23.11
C PRO A 434 -3.46 11.89 22.56
N VAL A 435 -2.26 11.64 22.04
CA VAL A 435 -1.41 12.68 21.45
C VAL A 435 -1.06 12.29 20.03
N PHE A 436 -1.37 13.15 19.07
CA PHE A 436 -0.97 12.99 17.68
C PHE A 436 0.24 13.89 17.43
N ILE A 437 1.27 13.32 16.81
CA ILE A 437 2.51 14.02 16.49
C ILE A 437 2.76 13.87 14.99
N HIS A 438 2.56 14.96 14.27
CA HIS A 438 2.91 15.08 12.86
C HIS A 438 4.43 15.29 12.73
N LEU A 439 5.07 14.42 11.96
CA LEU A 439 6.49 14.55 11.66
C LEU A 439 6.73 15.74 10.72
N PRO A 440 7.83 16.48 10.92
CA PRO A 440 8.31 17.46 9.96
C PRO A 440 8.78 16.77 8.67
N GLU A 441 8.14 17.13 7.56
CA GLU A 441 8.38 16.54 6.23
C GLU A 441 9.50 17.26 5.45
N HIS A 442 10.63 17.49 6.10
CA HIS A 442 11.85 18.05 5.51
C HIS A 442 13.08 17.31 6.05
N THR A 443 14.27 17.69 5.59
CA THR A 443 15.53 17.19 6.18
C THR A 443 15.59 17.54 7.67
N LEU A 444 16.25 16.70 8.47
CA LEU A 444 16.41 16.90 9.90
C LEU A 444 16.96 18.31 10.20
N GLU A 445 16.23 19.10 10.98
CA GLU A 445 16.63 20.43 11.43
C GLU A 445 16.87 20.44 12.94
N ASN A 446 17.87 21.19 13.37
CA ASN A 446 18.18 21.41 14.78
C ASN A 446 17.79 22.84 15.15
N ARG A 447 16.85 22.97 16.09
CA ARG A 447 16.36 24.24 16.60
C ARG A 447 16.04 24.09 18.08
N PRO A 448 16.71 24.86 18.97
CA PRO A 448 16.40 24.81 20.40
C PRO A 448 14.93 25.14 20.65
N THR A 449 14.24 24.28 21.40
CA THR A 449 12.86 24.50 21.83
C THR A 449 12.79 24.93 23.28
N LYS A 450 11.90 25.88 23.59
CA LYS A 450 11.59 26.28 24.98
C LYS A 450 10.28 25.65 25.47
N ILE A 451 9.50 25.06 24.58
CA ILE A 451 8.20 24.50 24.88
C ILE A 451 8.40 23.03 25.28
N THR A 452 8.05 22.70 26.52
CA THR A 452 8.17 21.33 27.06
C THR A 452 6.87 20.83 27.70
N ASP A 453 5.86 21.69 27.78
CA ASP A 453 4.51 21.35 28.24
C ASP A 453 3.50 21.69 27.16
N PHE A 454 2.78 20.67 26.69
CA PHE A 454 1.79 20.77 25.62
C PHE A 454 0.35 20.58 26.13
N SER A 455 0.14 20.71 27.45
CA SER A 455 -1.20 20.64 28.07
C SER A 455 -2.15 21.76 27.59
N LYS A 456 -1.58 22.82 27.01
CA LYS A 456 -2.29 23.92 26.35
C LYS A 456 -1.57 24.29 25.06
N PRO A 457 -2.26 24.81 24.04
CA PRO A 457 -1.62 25.32 22.83
C PRO A 457 -0.59 26.42 23.18
N GLN A 458 0.64 26.24 22.68
CA GLN A 458 1.73 27.20 22.83
C GLN A 458 2.35 27.49 21.46
N TYR A 459 2.88 28.71 21.30
CA TYR A 459 3.54 29.16 20.08
C TYR A 459 4.88 29.80 20.45
N GLU A 460 5.92 29.53 19.68
CA GLU A 460 7.23 30.18 19.81
C GLU A 460 7.41 31.25 18.73
N VAL A 461 7.84 32.45 19.14
CA VAL A 461 8.18 33.53 18.20
C VAL A 461 9.61 33.33 17.73
N VAL A 462 9.77 32.84 16.50
CA VAL A 462 11.09 32.62 15.86
C VAL A 462 11.71 33.90 15.31
N LYS A 463 10.87 34.84 14.81
CA LYS A 463 11.29 36.12 14.25
C LYS A 463 10.29 37.21 14.63
N SER A 464 10.78 38.33 15.15
CA SER A 464 9.94 39.49 15.48
C SER A 464 9.77 40.40 14.26
N GLY A 465 8.54 40.84 14.00
CA GLY A 465 8.17 41.83 12.98
C GLY A 465 7.22 42.89 13.54
N GLU A 466 6.70 43.77 12.69
CA GLU A 466 5.90 44.93 13.14
C GLU A 466 4.44 44.95 12.65
N LYS A 467 4.15 44.49 11.41
CA LYS A 467 2.85 44.72 10.75
C LYS A 467 2.04 43.46 10.47
N VAL A 468 2.71 42.32 10.26
CA VAL A 468 2.10 41.06 9.85
C VAL A 468 2.67 39.96 10.73
N ALA A 469 1.82 39.08 11.22
CA ALA A 469 2.21 37.83 11.86
C ALA A 469 1.98 36.68 10.87
N ILE A 470 3.03 35.89 10.62
CA ILE A 470 2.97 34.68 9.81
C ILE A 470 3.06 33.49 10.76
N LEU A 471 2.12 32.55 10.66
CA LEU A 471 2.12 31.32 11.45
C LEU A 471 2.55 30.16 10.56
N GLY A 472 3.70 29.57 10.85
CA GLY A 472 4.19 28.36 10.19
C GLY A 472 3.97 27.16 11.09
N LEU A 473 3.15 26.19 10.65
CA LEU A 473 2.88 24.94 11.36
C LEU A 473 3.73 23.81 10.78
N GLY A 474 4.44 23.08 11.65
CA GLY A 474 5.26 21.94 11.23
C GLY A 474 6.23 22.30 10.10
N ALA A 475 6.21 21.49 9.04
CA ALA A 475 7.06 21.68 7.85
C ALA A 475 6.84 23.00 7.08
N MET A 476 5.75 23.75 7.35
CA MET A 476 5.54 25.06 6.75
C MET A 476 6.35 26.17 7.43
N LEU A 477 7.00 25.91 8.56
CA LEU A 477 7.80 26.90 9.29
C LEU A 477 8.93 27.46 8.42
N GLU A 478 9.70 26.61 7.75
CA GLU A 478 10.80 27.03 6.85
C GLU A 478 10.29 27.97 5.75
N LYS A 479 9.12 27.66 5.17
CA LYS A 479 8.51 28.52 4.15
C LYS A 479 8.06 29.86 4.73
N ALA A 480 7.50 29.87 5.94
CA ALA A 480 7.12 31.10 6.64
C ALA A 480 8.34 31.99 6.92
N GLU A 481 9.46 31.41 7.33
CA GLU A 481 10.71 32.13 7.60
C GLU A 481 11.33 32.74 6.34
N ASN A 482 11.23 32.05 5.21
CA ASN A 482 11.70 32.56 3.93
C ASN A 482 10.89 33.78 3.43
N VAL A 483 9.64 33.92 3.88
CA VAL A 483 8.76 35.06 3.53
C VAL A 483 8.89 36.21 4.53
N ALA A 484 9.06 35.90 5.81
CA ALA A 484 9.21 36.86 6.90
C ALA A 484 10.54 37.60 6.84
#